data_AF-A0A821JIL4-F1
#
_entry.id   AF-A0A821JIL4-F1
#
_cell.length_a   1.000
_cell.length_b   1.000
_cell.length_c   1.000
_cell.angle_alpha   90.00
_cell.angle_beta   90.00
_cell.angle_gamma   90.00
#
_symmetry.space_group_name_H-M   'P 1'
#
loop_
_entity.id
_entity.type
_entity.pdbx_description
1 polymer ?
#
loop_
_entity_poly.entity_id
_entity_poly.type
_entity_poly.pdbx_seq_one_letter_code
_entity_poly.pdbx_strand_id
1 'polypeptide(L)'
;SRLWEVQLTITDESDPQLTGLTDCIKQDVRGPTGWCRMGQLMLKVGHFDQAEELYNELLGNASDDSDRAHIYHQLGVMKYHQ
;
A
#
# COMPACT_ATOMS: atom_id res chain seq x y z
N SER A 1 -6.82 -22.48 -2.63
CA SER A 1 -6.62 -21.04 -2.36
C SER A 1 -7.98 -20.42 -2.08
N ARG A 2 -8.09 -19.55 -1.07
CA ARG A 2 -9.31 -18.77 -0.80
C ARG A 2 -9.04 -17.34 -1.24
N LEU A 3 -9.57 -16.95 -2.40
CA LEU A 3 -9.59 -15.54 -2.79
C LEU A 3 -10.73 -14.86 -2.02
N TRP A 4 -10.43 -13.74 -1.39
CA TRP A 4 -11.44 -12.87 -0.78
C TRP A 4 -11.71 -11.72 -1.74
N GLU A 5 -12.95 -11.63 -2.21
CA GLU A 5 -13.44 -10.54 -3.04
C GLU A 5 -14.03 -9.48 -2.10
N VAL A 6 -13.46 -8.28 -2.10
CA VAL A 6 -13.93 -7.17 -1.27
C VAL A 6 -14.72 -6.21 -2.15
N GLN A 7 -16.04 -6.21 -2.01
CA GLN A 7 -16.92 -5.23 -2.66
C GLN A 7 -17.01 -3.98 -1.79
N LEU A 8 -16.26 -2.94 -2.17
CA LEU A 8 -16.32 -1.60 -1.55
C LEU A 8 -17.63 -0.91 -1.95
N THR A 9 -18.70 -1.27 -1.26
CA THR A 9 -19.93 -0.48 -1.25
C THR A 9 -19.78 0.60 -0.18
N ILE A 10 -20.43 1.76 -0.31
CA ILE A 10 -20.42 2.80 0.72
C ILE A 10 -21.02 2.20 2.01
N THR A 11 -20.16 1.67 2.88
CA THR A 11 -20.53 1.06 4.14
C THR A 11 -20.09 1.96 5.27
N ASP A 12 -21.01 2.15 6.20
CA ASP A 12 -20.85 2.79 7.51
C ASP A 12 -19.47 2.47 8.10
N GLU A 13 -18.80 3.49 8.67
CA GLU A 13 -17.44 3.40 9.28
C GLU A 13 -17.32 2.31 10.36
N SER A 14 -18.46 1.75 10.76
CA SER A 14 -18.63 0.77 11.84
C SER A 14 -18.61 -0.70 11.39
N ASP A 15 -18.27 -1.02 10.13
CA ASP A 15 -18.25 -2.43 9.68
C ASP A 15 -17.08 -3.20 10.35
N PRO A 16 -17.37 -4.22 11.20
CA PRO A 16 -16.35 -4.99 11.90
C PRO A 16 -15.42 -5.78 10.98
N GLN A 17 -15.89 -6.12 9.77
CA GLN A 17 -15.08 -6.81 8.76
C GLN A 17 -14.04 -5.86 8.16
N LEU A 18 -14.44 -4.61 7.89
CA LEU A 18 -13.51 -3.54 7.48
C LEU A 18 -12.53 -3.21 8.60
N THR A 19 -12.97 -3.21 9.86
CA THR A 19 -12.08 -2.98 11.02
C THR A 19 -11.03 -4.09 11.12
N GLY A 20 -11.43 -5.36 11.05
CA GLY A 20 -10.52 -6.50 11.08
C GLY A 20 -9.58 -6.53 9.87
N LEU A 21 -10.07 -6.21 8.68
CA LEU A 21 -9.23 -6.07 7.48
C LEU A 21 -8.22 -4.93 7.63
N THR A 22 -8.65 -3.78 8.14
CA THR A 22 -7.80 -2.60 8.37
C THR A 22 -6.73 -2.89 9.41
N ASP A 23 -7.03 -3.64 10.46
CA ASP A 23 -6.06 -3.99 11.49
C ASP A 23 -5.07 -5.06 11.01
N CYS A 24 -5.52 -6.05 10.24
CA CYS A 24 -4.63 -6.97 9.53
C CYS A 24 -3.69 -6.21 8.59
N ILE A 25 -4.23 -5.28 7.79
CA ILE A 25 -3.45 -4.40 6.91
C ILE A 25 -2.43 -3.60 7.70
N LYS A 26 -2.80 -2.96 8.82
CA LYS A 26 -1.87 -2.20 9.67
C LYS A 26 -0.72 -3.05 10.22
N GLN A 27 -0.95 -4.33 10.50
CA GLN A 27 0.07 -5.25 11.00
C GLN A 27 1.00 -5.76 9.88
N ASP A 28 0.45 -5.95 8.68
CA ASP A 28 1.12 -6.57 7.54
C ASP A 28 1.87 -5.57 6.66
N VAL A 29 1.50 -4.30 6.77
CA VAL A 29 2.04 -3.20 5.98
C VAL A 29 3.01 -2.40 6.86
N ARG A 30 4.31 -2.53 6.58
CA ARG A 30 5.40 -1.91 7.34
C ARG A 30 6.14 -0.90 6.48
N GLY A 31 6.15 0.37 6.89
CA GLY A 31 6.87 1.41 6.16
C GLY A 31 7.29 2.54 7.10
N PRO A 32 8.33 3.30 6.72
CA PRO A 32 8.83 4.41 7.53
C PRO A 32 7.77 5.50 7.76
N THR A 33 6.82 5.64 6.82
CA THR A 33 5.74 6.64 6.88
C THR A 33 4.36 6.02 6.66
N GLY A 34 3.29 6.79 6.93
CA GLY A 34 1.92 6.42 6.57
C GLY A 34 1.74 6.20 5.07
N TRP A 35 2.39 7.03 4.25
CA TRP A 35 2.32 6.93 2.79
C TRP A 35 3.03 5.70 2.23
N CYS A 36 4.19 5.34 2.76
CA CYS A 36 4.87 4.09 2.37
C CYS A 36 4.01 2.86 2.68
N ARG A 37 3.26 2.91 3.78
CA ARG A 37 2.31 1.87 4.13
C ARG A 37 1.14 1.86 3.13
N MET A 38 0.57 3.01 2.79
CA MET A 38 -0.50 3.09 1.79
C MET A 38 -0.07 2.49 0.44
N GLY A 39 1.13 2.81 -0.06
CA GLY A 39 1.64 2.24 -1.31
C GLY A 39 1.78 0.71 -1.25
N GLN A 40 2.28 0.16 -0.15
CA GLN A 40 2.38 -1.29 0.05
C GLN A 40 1.02 -1.97 0.10
N LEU A 41 0.01 -1.31 0.69
CA LEU A 41 -1.36 -1.81 0.66
C LEU A 41 -1.87 -1.86 -0.78
N MET A 42 -1.72 -0.77 -1.55
CA MET A 42 -2.12 -0.71 -2.95
C MET A 42 -1.50 -1.85 -3.77
N LEU A 43 -0.21 -2.15 -3.56
CA LEU A 43 0.45 -3.30 -4.20
C LEU A 43 -0.20 -4.64 -3.80
N LYS A 44 -0.49 -4.86 -2.51
CA LYS A 44 -1.12 -6.10 -2.02
C LYS A 44 -2.52 -6.33 -2.58
N VAL A 45 -3.28 -5.26 -2.83
CA VAL A 45 -4.64 -5.34 -3.40
C VAL A 45 -4.67 -5.24 -4.93
N GLY A 46 -3.51 -5.10 -5.58
CA GLY A 46 -3.37 -5.11 -7.06
C GLY A 46 -3.57 -3.76 -7.75
N HIS A 47 -3.62 -2.66 -7.00
CA HIS A 47 -3.68 -1.29 -7.55
C HIS A 47 -2.27 -0.78 -7.92
N PHE A 48 -1.63 -1.42 -8.90
CA PHE A 48 -0.23 -1.16 -9.25
C PHE A 48 0.01 0.26 -9.80
N ASP A 49 -0.86 0.74 -10.68
CA ASP A 49 -0.68 2.08 -11.29
C ASP A 49 -0.76 3.20 -10.24
N GLN A 50 -1.72 3.09 -9.30
CA GLN A 50 -1.88 4.05 -8.21
C GLN A 50 -0.71 3.98 -7.21
N ALA A 51 -0.17 2.78 -6.97
CA ALA A 51 1.03 2.63 -6.16
C ALA A 51 2.25 3.27 -6.84
N GLU A 52 2.39 3.12 -8.15
CA GLU A 52 3.47 3.74 -8.95
C GLU A 52 3.42 5.26 -8.86
N GLU A 53 2.26 5.86 -9.07
CA GLU A 53 2.05 7.31 -8.94
C GLU A 53 2.44 7.82 -7.55
N LEU A 54 1.94 7.17 -6.49
CA LEU A 54 2.24 7.53 -5.11
C LEU A 54 3.74 7.43 -4.81
N TYR A 55 4.41 6.35 -5.20
CA TYR A 55 5.84 6.19 -4.95
C TYR A 55 6.69 7.20 -5.74
N ASN A 56 6.29 7.58 -6.95
CA ASN A 56 6.96 8.64 -7.69
C ASN A 56 6.80 10.02 -7.02
N GLU A 57 5.62 10.33 -6.48
CA GLU A 57 5.40 11.56 -5.71
C GLU A 57 6.24 11.58 -4.42
N LEU A 58 6.28 10.47 -3.69
CA LEU A 58 7.14 10.32 -2.51
C LEU A 58 8.62 10.46 -2.84
N LEU A 59 9.05 9.93 -4.00
CA LEU A 59 10.43 10.03 -4.46
C LEU A 59 10.83 11.49 -4.71
N GLY A 60 9.93 12.27 -5.32
CA GLY A 60 10.13 13.70 -5.55
C GLY A 60 10.27 14.51 -4.25
N ASN A 61 9.70 14.02 -3.15
CA ASN A 61 9.72 14.67 -1.83
C ASN A 61 10.69 14.01 -0.83
N ALA A 62 11.49 13.03 -1.25
CA ALA A 62 12.33 12.24 -0.36
C ALA A 62 13.45 13.09 0.25
N SER A 63 13.52 13.10 1.58
CA SER A 63 14.41 13.98 2.32
C SER A 63 15.85 13.45 2.42
N ASP A 64 16.02 12.13 2.39
CA ASP A 64 17.31 11.46 2.51
C ASP A 64 17.44 10.22 1.62
N ASP A 65 18.63 9.63 1.61
CA ASP A 65 18.94 8.43 0.80
C ASP A 65 18.24 7.17 1.32
N SER A 66 17.87 7.13 2.61
CA SER A 66 17.15 6.00 3.18
C SER A 66 15.71 5.95 2.67
N ASP A 67 15.04 7.10 2.62
CA ASP A 67 13.72 7.26 2.01
C ASP A 67 13.76 6.84 0.54
N ARG A 68 14.73 7.37 -0.22
CA ARG A 68 14.92 7.02 -1.64
C ARG A 68 15.14 5.52 -1.83
N ALA A 69 16.02 4.91 -1.03
CA ALA A 69 16.30 3.48 -1.12
C ALA A 69 15.05 2.63 -0.85
N HIS A 70 14.25 2.99 0.16
CA HIS A 70 12.99 2.30 0.43
C HIS A 70 12.02 2.43 -0.75
N ILE A 71 11.86 3.64 -1.30
CA ILE A 71 10.93 3.89 -2.41
C ILE A 71 11.36 3.14 -3.67
N TYR A 72 12.65 3.18 -4.04
CA TYR A 72 13.16 2.42 -5.19
C TYR A 72 12.97 0.91 -5.02
N HIS A 73 13.14 0.39 -3.80
CA HIS A 73 12.86 -1.02 -3.51
C HIS A 73 11.38 -1.36 -3.79
N GLN A 74 10.44 -0.53 -3.36
CA GLN A 74 9.00 -0.77 -3.61
C GLN A 74 8.65 -0.68 -5.10
N LEU A 75 9.20 0.30 -5.83
CA LEU A 75 9.02 0.41 -7.28
C LEU A 75 9.58 -0.82 -8.02
N GLY A 76 10.72 -1.36 -7.55
CA GLY A 76 11.27 -2.61 -8.09
C GLY A 76 10.39 -3.82 -7.83
N VAL A 77 9.88 -3.98 -6.60
CA VAL A 77 8.92 -5.04 -6.24
C VAL A 77 7.67 -4.98 -7.11
N MET A 78 7.13 -3.78 -7.32
CA MET A 78 5.98 -3.57 -8.19
C MET A 78 6.23 -4.01 -9.63
N LYS A 79 7.35 -3.60 -10.24
CA LYS A 79 7.70 -4.00 -11.62
C LYS A 79 7.93 -5.50 -11.79
N TYR A 80 8.28 -6.21 -10.71
CA TYR A 80 8.37 -7.67 -10.73
C TYR A 80 7.00 -8.37 -10.69
N HIS A 81 5.98 -7.70 -10.14
CA HIS A 81 4.62 -8.24 -10.01
C HIS A 81 3.69 -7.86 -11.19
N GLN A 82 4.11 -6.94 -12.05
CA GLN A 82 3.48 -6.60 -13.34
C GLN A 82 3.90 -7.56 -14.45
#